data_AF-A0A7R9KPA3-F1
#
_entry.id   AF-A0A7R9KPA3-F1
#
_cell.length_a   1.000
_cell.length_b   1.000
_cell.length_c   1.000
_cell.angle_alpha   90.00
_cell.angle_beta   90.00
_cell.angle_gamma   90.00
#
_symmetry.space_group_name_H-M   'P 1'
#
loop_
_entity.id
_entity.type
_entity.pdbx_description
1 polymer ?
#
loop_
_entity_poly.entity_id
_entity_poly.type
_entity_poly.pdbx_seq_one_letter_code
_entity_poly.pdbx_strand_id
1 'polypeptide(L)'
;MEQKCVIPVMFKEVYSKIRFGNERWNQLNASNDLLYKFDANSTYIKSPPYFDQMTPTLPKIKSIVNARVLLNLGDSVTTDHISPAGSIARNSPAAKYLIEKGIAPSAFNSYGSRSIFDASEVYRREGTPLIILSGKDYGCGSSRDWAAKGPYLLGVRAVIAES
;
A
#
# COMPACT_ATOMS: atom_id res chain seq x y z
N MET A 1 -38.37 6.48 -20.65
CA MET A 1 -38.17 7.24 -19.39
C MET A 1 -36.72 7.68 -19.25
N GLU A 2 -35.72 6.81 -19.44
CA GLU A 2 -34.28 7.15 -19.37
C GLU A 2 -33.86 8.35 -20.23
N GLN A 3 -34.23 8.40 -21.53
CA GLN A 3 -33.89 9.56 -22.39
C GLN A 3 -34.51 10.90 -21.98
N LYS A 4 -35.49 10.90 -21.06
CA LYS A 4 -36.05 12.14 -20.48
C LYS A 4 -35.36 12.55 -19.17
N CYS A 5 -34.69 11.62 -18.49
CA CYS A 5 -34.06 11.86 -17.18
C CYS A 5 -32.53 11.86 -17.22
N VAL A 6 -31.92 11.30 -18.28
CA VAL A 6 -30.48 11.24 -18.50
C VAL A 6 -30.20 11.82 -19.89
N ILE A 7 -30.03 13.14 -19.95
CA ILE A 7 -29.93 13.89 -21.20
C ILE A 7 -28.49 14.38 -21.46
N PRO A 8 -28.05 14.50 -22.73
CA PRO A 8 -26.67 14.86 -23.08
C PRO A 8 -26.16 16.16 -22.45
N VAL A 9 -27.05 17.12 -22.15
CA VAL A 9 -26.68 18.38 -21.48
C VAL A 9 -26.17 18.14 -20.05
N MET A 10 -26.68 17.14 -19.33
CA MET A 10 -26.19 16.79 -17.99
C MET A 10 -24.73 16.33 -18.05
N PHE A 11 -24.36 15.53 -19.06
CA PHE A 11 -22.97 15.14 -19.27
C PHE A 11 -22.11 16.36 -19.58
N LYS A 12 -22.54 17.22 -20.52
CA LYS A 12 -21.80 18.45 -20.85
C LYS A 12 -21.58 19.34 -19.62
N GLU A 13 -22.57 19.44 -18.74
CA GLU A 13 -22.47 20.23 -17.51
C GLU A 13 -21.53 19.60 -16.46
N VAL A 14 -21.63 18.28 -16.23
CA VAL A 14 -20.76 17.59 -15.27
C VAL A 14 -19.30 17.62 -15.74
N TYR A 15 -19.06 17.31 -17.02
CA TYR A 15 -17.70 17.27 -17.58
C TYR A 15 -17.10 18.66 -17.79
N SER A 16 -17.90 19.72 -17.91
CA SER A 16 -17.35 21.09 -17.94
C SER A 16 -16.79 21.49 -16.57
N LYS A 17 -17.37 21.00 -15.47
CA LYS A 17 -16.95 21.35 -14.10
C LYS A 17 -15.83 20.46 -13.54
N ILE A 18 -15.71 19.21 -14.02
CA ILE A 18 -14.77 18.21 -13.45
C ILE A 18 -13.30 18.65 -13.49
N ARG A 19 -12.91 19.48 -14.47
CA ARG A 19 -11.52 19.94 -14.65
C ARG A 19 -11.14 21.07 -13.70
N PHE A 20 -12.10 21.82 -13.17
CA PHE A 20 -11.84 23.03 -12.38
C PHE A 20 -11.79 22.78 -10.88
N GLY A 21 -12.04 21.53 -10.44
CA GLY A 21 -12.10 21.18 -9.03
C GLY A 21 -13.13 22.01 -8.26
N ASN A 22 -13.01 22.03 -6.93
CA ASN A 22 -13.71 22.98 -6.07
C ASN A 22 -12.74 24.02 -5.53
N GLU A 23 -13.26 25.04 -4.84
CA GLU A 23 -12.43 26.11 -4.27
C GLU A 23 -11.31 25.59 -3.36
N ARG A 24 -11.61 24.58 -2.53
CA ARG A 24 -10.62 23.95 -1.65
C ARG A 24 -9.47 23.29 -2.42
N TRP A 25 -9.78 22.59 -3.52
CA TRP A 25 -8.78 21.96 -4.38
C TRP A 25 -7.86 23.01 -5.01
N ASN A 26 -8.42 24.13 -5.49
CA ASN A 26 -7.67 25.20 -6.14
C ASN A 26 -6.82 26.02 -5.17
N GLN A 27 -7.14 26.00 -3.87
CA GLN A 27 -6.37 26.65 -2.81
C GLN A 27 -5.21 25.78 -2.27
N LEU A 28 -5.09 24.52 -2.71
CA LEU A 28 -3.98 23.67 -2.30
C LEU A 28 -2.66 24.21 -2.89
N ASN A 29 -1.74 24.57 -2.01
CA ASN A 29 -0.37 24.90 -2.41
C ASN A 29 0.38 23.61 -2.75
N ALA A 30 0.73 23.44 -4.02
CA ALA A 30 1.59 22.37 -4.50
C ALA A 30 2.86 22.98 -5.13
N SER A 31 3.98 22.27 -5.00
CA SER A 31 5.23 22.71 -5.66
C SER A 31 5.14 22.49 -7.17
N ASN A 32 5.78 23.38 -7.94
CA ASN A 32 6.02 23.21 -9.38
C ASN A 32 7.38 22.54 -9.68
N ASP A 33 8.07 22.03 -8.65
CA ASP A 33 9.32 21.31 -8.81
C ASP A 33 9.13 20.01 -9.61
N LEU A 34 10.13 19.66 -10.43
CA LEU A 34 10.12 18.40 -11.18
C LEU A 34 10.27 17.17 -10.25
N LEU A 35 10.99 17.33 -9.15
CA LEU A 35 11.23 16.29 -8.15
C LEU A 35 10.45 16.59 -6.88
N TYR A 36 9.72 15.58 -6.37
CA TYR A 36 8.98 15.70 -5.13
C TYR A 36 9.93 15.85 -3.93
N LYS A 37 9.70 16.87 -3.11
CA LYS A 37 10.44 17.10 -1.85
C LYS A 37 9.80 16.29 -0.73
N PHE A 38 10.39 15.15 -0.41
CA PHE A 38 9.92 14.31 0.68
C PHE A 38 10.12 15.02 2.04
N ASP A 39 9.04 15.10 2.82
CA ASP A 39 9.10 15.55 4.20
C ASP A 39 9.36 14.35 5.12
N ALA A 40 10.49 14.37 5.83
CA ALA A 40 10.89 13.32 6.77
C ALA A 40 9.92 13.16 7.96
N ASN A 41 9.15 14.20 8.28
CA ASN A 41 8.15 14.17 9.35
C ASN A 41 6.78 13.71 8.85
N SER A 42 6.59 13.58 7.53
CA SER A 42 5.31 13.16 6.98
C SER A 42 4.98 11.72 7.36
N THR A 43 3.75 11.54 7.83
CA THR A 43 3.17 10.23 8.12
C THR A 43 2.18 9.76 7.03
N TYR A 44 2.10 10.51 5.92
CA TYR A 44 1.23 10.21 4.77
C TYR A 44 2.03 9.87 3.52
N ILE A 45 3.03 10.70 3.17
CA ILE A 45 3.82 10.57 1.95
C ILE A 45 5.28 10.35 2.35
N LYS A 46 5.82 9.20 1.98
CA LYS A 46 7.21 8.83 2.22
C LYS A 46 7.86 8.31 0.94
N SER A 47 9.16 8.48 0.82
CA SER A 47 9.94 7.83 -0.24
C SER A 47 10.05 6.34 0.07
N PRO A 48 9.51 5.45 -0.77
CA PRO A 48 9.63 4.02 -0.53
C PRO A 48 11.00 3.50 -0.99
N PRO A 49 11.53 2.43 -0.37
CA PRO A 49 12.89 1.95 -0.64
C PRO A 49 12.99 1.04 -1.88
N TYR A 50 11.96 0.98 -2.73
CA TYR A 50 11.87 0.00 -3.83
C TYR A 50 13.03 0.10 -4.82
N PHE A 51 13.60 1.30 -4.96
CA PHE A 51 14.63 1.60 -5.95
C PHE A 51 16.01 1.86 -5.33
N ASP A 52 16.16 1.74 -4.01
CA ASP A 52 17.40 2.08 -3.30
C ASP A 52 18.61 1.26 -3.77
N GLN A 53 18.35 0.03 -4.22
CA GLN A 53 19.37 -0.90 -4.73
C GLN A 53 19.28 -1.11 -6.25
N MET A 54 18.53 -0.25 -6.96
CA MET A 54 18.35 -0.39 -8.40
C MET A 54 19.65 -0.06 -9.14
N THR A 55 20.11 -0.99 -9.97
CA THR A 55 21.31 -0.82 -10.80
C THR A 55 20.92 -0.67 -12.28
N PRO A 56 21.69 0.09 -13.09
CA PRO A 56 21.44 0.20 -14.54
C PRO A 56 21.51 -1.16 -15.25
N THR A 57 22.35 -2.07 -14.77
CA THR A 57 22.48 -3.43 -15.28
C THR A 57 21.60 -4.39 -14.49
N LEU A 58 20.94 -5.32 -15.18
CA LEU A 58 20.12 -6.34 -14.52
C LEU A 58 20.99 -7.28 -13.67
N PRO A 59 20.66 -7.49 -12.38
CA PRO A 59 21.36 -8.45 -11.55
C PRO A 59 21.01 -9.89 -11.99
N LYS A 60 21.94 -10.82 -11.75
CA LYS A 60 21.65 -12.26 -11.93
C LYS A 60 20.62 -12.69 -10.89
N ILE A 61 19.61 -13.45 -11.33
CA ILE A 61 18.64 -14.08 -10.44
C ILE A 61 19.39 -15.09 -9.55
N LYS A 62 19.21 -14.95 -8.23
CA LYS A 62 19.81 -15.83 -7.22
C LYS A 62 18.76 -16.81 -6.71
N SER A 63 19.17 -18.04 -6.41
CA SER A 63 18.32 -19.01 -5.72
C SER A 63 17.95 -18.53 -4.32
N ILE A 64 16.75 -18.85 -3.88
CA ILE A 64 16.31 -18.67 -2.50
C ILE A 64 16.83 -19.87 -1.70
N VAL A 65 17.72 -19.64 -0.73
CA VAL A 65 18.38 -20.69 0.05
C VAL A 65 18.08 -20.49 1.53
N ASN A 66 17.77 -21.58 2.25
CA ASN A 66 17.47 -21.58 3.69
C ASN A 66 16.34 -20.61 4.09
N ALA A 67 15.31 -20.48 3.25
CA ALA A 67 14.17 -19.63 3.57
C ALA A 67 13.34 -20.20 4.71
N ARG A 68 12.71 -19.30 5.48
CA ARG A 68 11.73 -19.65 6.51
C ARG A 68 10.32 -19.31 6.05
N VAL A 69 9.37 -20.15 6.47
CA VAL A 69 7.95 -19.88 6.27
C VAL A 69 7.52 -18.80 7.27
N LEU A 70 7.16 -17.62 6.77
CA LEU A 70 6.64 -16.52 7.59
C LEU A 70 5.18 -16.79 8.01
N LEU A 71 4.38 -17.27 7.07
CA LEU A 71 2.97 -17.59 7.26
C LEU A 71 2.66 -18.93 6.58
N ASN A 72 1.92 -19.77 7.29
CA ASN A 72 1.30 -20.98 6.76
C ASN A 72 -0.22 -20.79 6.83
N LEU A 73 -0.85 -20.59 5.68
CA LEU A 73 -2.23 -20.15 5.55
C LEU A 73 -3.10 -21.24 4.91
N GLY A 74 -4.41 -21.14 5.11
CA GLY A 74 -5.40 -22.00 4.43
C GLY A 74 -5.84 -21.46 3.07
N ASP A 75 -7.06 -21.82 2.68
CA ASP A 75 -7.70 -21.38 1.44
C ASP A 75 -8.33 -19.97 1.57
N SER A 76 -8.67 -19.37 0.43
CA SER A 76 -9.45 -18.11 0.33
C SER A 76 -8.82 -16.91 1.05
N VAL A 77 -7.49 -16.80 1.04
CA VAL A 77 -6.79 -15.65 1.62
C VAL A 77 -7.01 -14.41 0.76
N THR A 78 -7.98 -13.58 1.12
CA THR A 78 -8.28 -12.35 0.39
C THR A 78 -7.17 -11.28 0.47
N THR A 79 -7.15 -10.35 -0.48
CA THR A 79 -6.27 -9.16 -0.43
C THR A 79 -6.54 -8.25 0.77
N ASP A 80 -7.73 -8.32 1.39
CA ASP A 80 -8.04 -7.63 2.64
C ASP A 80 -7.33 -8.23 3.85
N HIS A 81 -7.12 -9.55 3.87
CA HIS A 81 -6.29 -10.19 4.90
C HIS A 81 -4.81 -9.79 4.75
N ILE A 82 -4.32 -9.70 3.50
CA ILE A 82 -2.92 -9.39 3.22
C ILE A 82 -2.65 -7.88 3.41
N SER A 83 -3.59 -7.03 2.98
CA SER A 83 -3.47 -5.57 2.98
C SER A 83 -4.80 -4.93 3.38
N PRO A 84 -5.11 -4.86 4.68
CA PRO A 84 -6.34 -4.24 5.16
C PRO A 84 -6.39 -2.75 4.77
N ALA A 85 -7.57 -2.23 4.44
CA ALA A 85 -7.77 -0.81 4.12
C ALA A 85 -8.55 -0.04 5.20
N GLY A 86 -9.16 -0.75 6.15
CA GLY A 86 -10.02 -0.19 7.20
C GLY A 86 -9.26 0.52 8.32
N SER A 87 -9.92 0.71 9.45
CA SER A 87 -9.36 1.39 10.62
C SER A 87 -8.13 0.69 11.17
N ILE A 88 -7.17 1.48 11.67
CA ILE A 88 -5.95 0.96 12.29
C ILE A 88 -6.25 0.49 13.72
N ALA A 89 -6.01 -0.79 14.00
CA ALA A 89 -6.22 -1.36 15.33
C ALA A 89 -5.21 -0.80 16.34
N ARG A 90 -5.66 -0.42 17.54
CA ARG A 90 -4.85 0.28 18.56
C ARG A 90 -3.64 -0.51 19.06
N ASN A 91 -3.70 -1.83 19.02
CA ASN A 91 -2.62 -2.74 19.43
C ASN A 91 -1.72 -3.20 18.26
N SER A 92 -1.91 -2.66 17.06
CA SER A 92 -1.13 -3.06 15.87
C SER A 92 0.26 -2.41 15.84
N PRO A 93 1.22 -2.99 15.09
CA PRO A 93 2.50 -2.34 14.80
C PRO A 93 2.36 -0.95 14.17
N ALA A 94 1.34 -0.78 13.31
CA ALA A 94 1.00 0.49 12.69
C ALA A 94 0.62 1.57 13.73
N ALA A 95 -0.21 1.21 14.71
CA ALA A 95 -0.58 2.11 15.79
C ALA A 95 0.62 2.48 16.66
N LYS A 96 1.51 1.53 16.99
CA LYS A 96 2.74 1.80 17.73
C LYS A 96 3.62 2.82 17.00
N TYR A 97 3.85 2.61 15.70
CA TYR A 97 4.59 3.54 14.85
C TYR A 97 3.97 4.96 14.84
N LEU A 98 2.65 5.07 14.70
CA LEU A 98 1.97 6.37 14.69
C LEU A 98 2.03 7.07 16.05
N ILE A 99 1.91 6.32 17.14
CA ILE A 99 2.04 6.84 18.51
C ILE A 99 3.47 7.34 18.77
N GLU A 100 4.49 6.60 18.34
CA GLU A 100 5.90 7.04 18.42
C GLU A 100 6.16 8.33 17.62
N LYS A 101 5.37 8.58 16.56
CA LYS A 101 5.36 9.84 15.80
C LYS A 101 4.45 10.93 16.39
N GLY A 102 3.92 10.73 17.60
CA GLY A 102 3.08 11.69 18.30
C GLY A 102 1.64 11.79 17.79
N ILE A 103 1.18 10.84 16.99
CA ILE A 103 -0.18 10.84 16.45
C ILE A 103 -1.13 10.16 17.44
N ALA A 104 -2.18 10.87 17.86
CA ALA A 104 -3.21 10.31 18.73
C ALA A 104 -4.09 9.28 17.98
N PRO A 105 -4.67 8.28 18.68
CA PRO A 105 -5.52 7.26 18.04
C PRO A 105 -6.70 7.79 17.22
N SER A 106 -7.27 8.94 17.59
CA SER A 106 -8.35 9.60 16.83
C SER A 106 -7.88 10.12 15.46
N ALA A 107 -6.58 10.35 15.28
CA ALA A 107 -5.96 10.85 14.05
C ALA A 107 -5.27 9.75 13.22
N PHE A 108 -5.46 8.47 13.57
CA PHE A 108 -4.89 7.36 12.83
C PHE A 108 -5.42 7.25 11.40
N ASN A 109 -6.66 7.68 11.15
CA ASN A 109 -7.32 7.48 9.86
C ASN A 109 -7.37 5.97 9.51
N SER A 110 -7.40 5.61 8.22
CA SER A 110 -7.47 4.20 7.77
C SER A 110 -6.14 3.72 7.18
N TYR A 111 -5.94 2.40 7.11
CA TYR A 111 -4.80 1.82 6.39
C TYR A 111 -4.77 2.25 4.91
N GLY A 112 -5.93 2.37 4.25
CA GLY A 112 -5.99 2.84 2.86
C GLY A 112 -5.52 4.29 2.68
N SER A 113 -5.56 5.10 3.74
CA SER A 113 -5.10 6.49 3.74
C SER A 113 -3.61 6.67 4.03
N ARG A 114 -2.88 5.60 4.40
CA ARG A 114 -1.49 5.67 4.86
C ARG A 114 -0.60 4.60 4.21
N SER A 115 0.67 4.94 3.99
CA SER A 115 1.70 3.97 3.59
C SER A 115 2.44 3.47 4.84
N ILE A 116 2.16 2.25 5.31
CA ILE A 116 2.70 1.74 6.58
C ILE A 116 3.84 0.76 6.30
N PHE A 117 5.01 1.32 6.04
CA PHE A 117 6.24 0.60 5.71
C PHE A 117 7.02 0.13 6.95
N ASP A 118 7.09 0.96 7.99
CA ASP A 118 8.08 0.81 9.08
C ASP A 118 7.82 -0.40 10.01
N ALA A 119 6.61 -0.95 10.01
CA ALA A 119 6.27 -2.16 10.78
C ALA A 119 6.97 -3.44 10.28
N SER A 120 7.54 -3.41 9.07
CA SER A 120 8.13 -4.58 8.40
C SER A 120 9.62 -4.82 8.71
N GLU A 121 10.26 -3.93 9.46
CA GLU A 121 11.72 -3.87 9.64
C GLU A 121 12.33 -5.03 10.44
N VAL A 122 11.57 -5.68 11.32
CA VAL A 122 12.13 -6.64 12.30
C VAL A 122 12.76 -7.87 11.62
N TYR A 123 12.07 -8.50 10.67
CA TYR A 123 12.60 -9.70 9.98
C TYR A 123 13.62 -9.39 8.89
N ARG A 124 13.58 -8.18 8.32
CA ARG A 124 14.59 -7.76 7.33
C ARG A 124 15.99 -7.68 7.93
N ARG A 125 16.12 -7.36 9.22
CA ARG A 125 17.42 -7.25 9.91
C ARG A 125 18.18 -8.57 10.02
N GLU A 126 17.50 -9.70 10.02
CA GLU A 126 18.14 -11.02 10.16
C GLU A 126 18.63 -11.60 8.82
N GLY A 127 18.36 -10.92 7.70
CA GLY A 127 18.83 -11.32 6.37
C GLY A 127 18.32 -12.68 5.86
N THR A 128 17.44 -13.34 6.61
CA THR A 128 16.88 -14.64 6.26
C THR A 128 15.74 -14.46 5.26
N PRO A 129 15.80 -15.08 4.06
CA PRO A 129 14.71 -15.01 3.10
C PRO A 129 13.42 -15.60 3.67
N LEU A 130 12.29 -14.97 3.38
CA LEU A 130 10.97 -15.43 3.83
C LEU A 130 10.13 -15.93 2.66
N ILE A 131 9.28 -16.91 2.93
CA ILE A 131 8.24 -17.38 2.01
C ILE A 131 6.88 -17.45 2.71
N ILE A 132 5.80 -17.46 1.93
CA ILE A 132 4.44 -17.72 2.41
C ILE A 132 3.96 -19.03 1.78
N LEU A 133 3.33 -19.88 2.58
CA LEU A 133 2.57 -21.04 2.12
C LEU A 133 1.08 -20.73 2.24
N SER A 134 0.29 -21.09 1.24
CA SER A 134 -1.17 -20.92 1.24
C SER A 134 -1.86 -22.07 0.52
N GLY A 135 -3.14 -22.25 0.79
CA GLY A 135 -4.01 -23.12 0.02
C GLY A 135 -4.50 -22.48 -1.28
N LYS A 136 -5.75 -22.74 -1.64
CA LYS A 136 -6.42 -22.25 -2.86
C LYS A 136 -6.90 -20.81 -2.72
N ASP A 137 -7.10 -20.14 -3.84
CA ASP A 137 -7.62 -18.77 -3.98
C ASP A 137 -6.83 -17.73 -3.18
N TYR A 138 -5.49 -17.86 -3.17
CA TYR A 138 -4.60 -16.89 -2.53
C TYR A 138 -4.61 -15.54 -3.27
N GLY A 139 -4.89 -14.46 -2.54
CA GLY A 139 -4.97 -13.11 -3.10
C GLY A 139 -6.28 -12.80 -3.80
N CYS A 140 -7.36 -13.53 -3.50
CA CYS A 140 -8.68 -13.27 -4.09
C CYS A 140 -9.29 -11.94 -3.59
N GLY A 141 -10.26 -11.41 -4.35
CA GLY A 141 -10.97 -10.17 -4.01
C GLY A 141 -10.41 -8.92 -4.72
N SER A 142 -10.42 -7.78 -4.04
CA SER A 142 -10.10 -6.48 -4.65
C SER A 142 -8.63 -6.36 -5.05
N SER A 143 -8.34 -5.71 -6.18
CA SER A 143 -6.95 -5.41 -6.55
C SER A 143 -6.37 -4.34 -5.63
N ARG A 144 -5.28 -4.67 -4.93
CA ARG A 144 -4.56 -3.76 -4.03
C ARG A 144 -3.06 -3.97 -4.16
N ASP A 145 -2.36 -2.94 -4.61
CA ASP A 145 -0.91 -2.95 -4.73
C ASP A 145 -0.18 -3.36 -3.45
N TRP A 146 -0.69 -2.94 -2.29
CA TRP A 146 -0.08 -3.23 -0.99
C TRP A 146 -0.19 -4.71 -0.59
N ALA A 147 -1.08 -5.49 -1.21
CA ALA A 147 -1.10 -6.94 -1.04
C ALA A 147 0.15 -7.61 -1.66
N ALA A 148 0.86 -6.94 -2.57
CA ALA A 148 2.14 -7.40 -3.10
C ALA A 148 3.33 -6.63 -2.49
N LYS A 149 3.23 -5.29 -2.43
CA LYS A 149 4.30 -4.43 -1.89
C LYS A 149 4.57 -4.68 -0.41
N GLY A 150 3.54 -4.95 0.40
CA GLY A 150 3.65 -5.24 1.83
C GLY A 150 4.52 -6.48 2.11
N PRO A 151 4.14 -7.67 1.58
CA PRO A 151 4.97 -8.88 1.69
C PRO A 151 6.41 -8.68 1.19
N TYR A 152 6.60 -7.98 0.07
CA TYR A 152 7.94 -7.68 -0.44
C TYR A 152 8.81 -6.91 0.58
N LEU A 153 8.24 -5.90 1.22
CA LEU A 153 8.92 -5.05 2.22
C LEU A 153 9.18 -5.79 3.54
N LEU A 154 8.35 -6.78 3.87
CA LEU A 154 8.58 -7.75 4.95
C LEU A 154 9.74 -8.71 4.66
N GLY A 155 10.25 -8.76 3.43
CA GLY A 155 11.32 -9.66 3.04
C GLY A 155 10.83 -10.98 2.44
N VAL A 156 9.54 -11.09 2.11
CA VAL A 156 9.01 -12.25 1.38
C VAL A 156 9.60 -12.27 -0.03
N ARG A 157 10.08 -13.43 -0.45
CA ARG A 157 10.73 -13.66 -1.76
C ARG A 157 9.98 -14.63 -2.66
N ALA A 158 9.08 -15.44 -2.09
CA ALA A 158 8.18 -16.30 -2.85
C ALA A 158 6.90 -16.59 -2.06
N VAL A 159 5.85 -16.93 -2.81
CA VAL A 159 4.61 -17.50 -2.29
C VAL A 159 4.39 -18.83 -2.99
N ILE A 160 4.03 -19.87 -2.24
CA ILE A 160 3.66 -21.19 -2.76
C ILE A 160 2.19 -21.41 -2.39
N ALA A 161 1.33 -21.53 -3.40
CA ALA A 161 -0.11 -21.67 -3.25
C ALA A 161 -0.64 -22.82 -4.12
N GLU A 162 -1.77 -23.41 -3.74
CA GLU A 162 -2.37 -24.55 -4.47
C GLU A 162 -3.04 -24.13 -5.79
N SER A 163 -3.67 -22.95 -5.81
CA SER A 163 -4.27 -22.33 -7.01
C SER A 163 -4.65 -20.89 -6.73
#